data_AF-A0A150UXG7-F1
#
_entry.id   AF-A0A150UXG7-F1
#
_cell.length_a   1.000
_cell.length_b   1.000
_cell.length_c   1.000
_cell.angle_alpha   90.00
_cell.angle_beta   90.00
_cell.angle_gamma   90.00
#
_symmetry.space_group_name_H-M   'P 1'
#
loop_
_entity.id
_entity.type
_entity.pdbx_description
1 polymer ?
#
loop_
_entity_poly.entity_id
_entity_poly.type
_entity_poly.pdbx_seq_one_letter_code
_entity_poly.pdbx_strand_id
1 'polypeptide(L)' 'IAPPNRVQISLKEGSILLAISAIKSQQFTSISAAAKAYNISKTTLIRRLNGVPSREDFIPHNKNLT' A
#
# COMPACT_ATOMS: atom_id res chain seq x y z
N ILE A 1 -9.93 6.89 -23.11
CA ILE A 1 -10.19 5.91 -22.03
C ILE A 1 -8.94 5.83 -21.17
N ALA A 2 -9.00 6.32 -19.92
CA ALA A 2 -7.88 6.22 -18.98
C ALA A 2 -7.59 4.74 -18.67
N PRO A 3 -6.33 4.33 -18.49
CA PRO A 3 -6.03 2.93 -18.24
C PRO A 3 -6.68 2.52 -16.91
N PRO A 4 -7.51 1.46 -16.88
CA PRO A 4 -8.34 1.09 -15.74
C PRO A 4 -7.51 0.69 -14.50
N ASN A 5 -6.21 0.46 -14.69
CA ASN A 5 -5.31 -0.03 -13.66
C ASN A 5 -4.89 1.07 -12.67
N ARG A 6 -4.65 2.32 -13.12
CA ARG A 6 -4.14 3.39 -12.25
C ARG A 6 -5.12 3.78 -11.14
N VAL A 7 -6.40 3.85 -11.46
CA VAL A 7 -7.45 4.20 -10.49
C VAL A 7 -7.59 3.11 -9.42
N GLN A 8 -7.49 1.84 -9.82
CA GLN A 8 -7.55 0.70 -8.89
C GLN A 8 -6.33 0.59 -7.96
N ILE A 9 -5.14 0.98 -8.45
CA ILE A 9 -3.92 0.98 -7.63
C ILE A 9 -3.96 2.14 -6.61
N SER A 10 -4.40 3.33 -7.04
CA SER A 10 -4.55 4.49 -6.15
C SER A 10 -5.53 4.24 -5.00
N LEU A 11 -6.67 3.60 -5.28
CA LEU A 11 -7.64 3.21 -4.25
C LEU A 11 -7.06 2.17 -3.25
N LYS A 12 -6.22 1.24 -3.74
CA LYS A 12 -5.54 0.26 -2.89
C LYS A 12 -4.50 0.90 -1.96
N GLU A 13 -3.73 1.86 -2.44
CA GLU A 13 -2.77 2.59 -1.58
C GLU A 13 -3.49 3.44 -0.51
N GLY A 14 -4.65 4.02 -0.83
CA GLY A 14 -5.50 4.69 0.15
C GLY A 14 -5.91 3.78 1.31
N SER A 15 -6.41 2.58 1.00
CA SER A 15 -6.78 1.58 2.01
C SER A 15 -5.58 1.09 2.85
N ILE A 16 -4.40 0.98 2.24
CA ILE A 16 -3.17 0.62 2.94
C ILE A 16 -2.78 1.70 3.95
N LEU A 17 -2.81 2.98 3.56
CA LEU A 17 -2.49 4.09 4.46
C LEU A 17 -3.46 4.14 5.64
N LEU A 18 -4.75 3.92 5.38
CA LEU A 18 -5.77 3.87 6.41
C LEU A 18 -5.56 2.71 7.40
N ALA A 19 -5.19 1.53 6.88
CA ALA A 19 -4.82 0.37 7.70
C ALA A 19 -3.57 0.64 8.55
N ILE A 20 -2.56 1.32 8.01
CA ILE A 20 -1.35 1.70 8.75
C ILE A 20 -1.70 2.68 9.87
N SER A 21 -2.51 3.71 9.61
CA SER A 21 -2.95 4.63 10.65
C SER A 21 -3.72 3.91 11.76
N ALA A 22 -4.61 2.98 11.41
CA ALA A 22 -5.39 2.26 12.42
C ALA A 22 -4.53 1.32 13.27
N ILE A 23 -3.48 0.71 12.70
CA ILE A 23 -2.47 -0.05 13.45
C ILE A 23 -1.69 0.87 14.39
N LYS A 24 -1.24 2.04 13.91
CA LYS A 24 -0.52 3.02 14.74
C LYS A 24 -1.37 3.56 15.89
N SER A 25 -2.67 3.74 15.66
CA SER A 25 -3.65 4.11 16.69
C SER A 25 -4.05 2.95 17.62
N GLN A 26 -3.39 1.79 17.53
CA GLN A 26 -3.68 0.57 18.30
C GLN A 26 -5.15 0.10 18.23
N GLN A 27 -5.88 0.44 17.17
CA GLN A 27 -7.27 -0.02 16.98
C GLN A 27 -7.34 -1.53 16.70
N PHE A 28 -6.24 -2.12 16.25
CA PHE A 28 -6.14 -3.53 15.95
C PHE A 28 -5.04 -4.19 16.78
N THR A 29 -5.37 -5.32 17.39
CA THR A 29 -4.42 -6.16 18.14
C THR A 29 -3.44 -6.91 17.24
N SER A 30 -3.76 -7.03 15.94
CA SER A 30 -2.92 -7.75 14.98
C SER A 30 -2.97 -7.13 13.60
N ILE A 31 -1.82 -7.15 12.92
CA ILE A 31 -1.68 -6.76 11.51
C ILE A 31 -2.64 -7.60 10.63
N SER A 32 -2.86 -8.86 10.97
CA SER A 32 -3.76 -9.74 10.21
C SER A 32 -5.24 -9.30 10.31
N ALA A 33 -5.63 -8.72 11.45
CA ALA A 33 -7.00 -8.23 11.66
C ALA A 33 -7.25 -6.95 10.86
N ALA A 34 -6.29 -6.01 10.90
CA ALA A 34 -6.33 -4.81 10.05
C ALA A 34 -6.34 -5.19 8.56
N ALA A 35 -5.51 -6.15 8.14
CA ALA A 35 -5.47 -6.61 6.76
C ALA A 35 -6.82 -7.16 6.27
N LYS A 36 -7.52 -7.94 7.10
CA LYS A 36 -8.88 -8.40 6.80
C LYS A 36 -9.90 -7.27 6.74
N ALA A 37 -9.86 -6.34 7.70
CA ALA A 37 -10.79 -5.21 7.77
C ALA A 37 -10.72 -4.31 6.54
N TYR A 38 -9.52 -4.07 6.01
CA TYR A 38 -9.29 -3.23 4.84
C TYR A 38 -9.16 -4.00 3.51
N ASN A 39 -9.47 -5.31 3.50
CA ASN A 39 -9.38 -6.19 2.32
C ASN A 39 -8.02 -6.13 1.59
N ILE A 40 -6.93 -6.04 2.35
CA ILE A 40 -5.55 -5.98 1.83
C ILE A 40 -4.78 -7.22 2.21
N SER A 41 -3.84 -7.63 1.36
CA SER A 41 -2.95 -8.74 1.68
C SER A 41 -2.05 -8.40 2.86
N LYS A 42 -1.92 -9.33 3.82
CA LYS A 42 -1.05 -9.19 4.99
C LYS A 42 0.40 -8.86 4.59
N THR A 43 0.91 -9.51 3.55
CA THR A 43 2.26 -9.30 3.01
C THR A 43 2.46 -7.87 2.52
N THR A 44 1.48 -7.31 1.82
CA THR A 44 1.47 -5.91 1.36
C THR A 44 1.50 -4.95 2.55
N LEU A 45 0.68 -5.18 3.57
CA LEU A 45 0.61 -4.33 4.75
C LEU A 45 1.90 -4.36 5.57
N ILE A 46 2.50 -5.55 5.77
CA ILE A 46 3.81 -5.69 6.44
C ILE A 46 4.90 -4.95 5.65
N ARG A 47 4.95 -5.15 4.33
CA ARG A 47 5.93 -4.49 3.47
C ARG A 47 5.84 -2.97 3.56
N ARG A 48 4.62 -2.43 3.65
CA ARG A 48 4.38 -0.99 3.79
C ARG A 48 4.69 -0.46 5.19
N LEU A 49 4.42 -1.24 6.25
CA LEU A 49 4.86 -0.93 7.61
C LEU A 49 6.39 -0.84 7.72
N ASN A 50 7.10 -1.68 6.96
CA ASN A 50 8.57 -1.65 6.85
C ASN A 50 9.09 -0.51 5.95
N GLY A 51 8.22 0.39 5.48
CA GLY A 51 8.63 1.57 4.71
C GLY A 51 8.94 1.32 3.24
N VAL A 52 8.58 0.16 2.68
CA VAL A 52 8.79 -0.10 1.25
C VAL A 52 7.73 0.66 0.44
N PRO A 53 8.14 1.58 -0.45
CA PRO A 53 7.22 2.43 -1.22
C PRO A 53 6.44 1.62 -2.27
N SER A 54 5.37 2.20 -2.79
CA SER A 54 4.67 1.61 -3.93
C SER A 54 5.54 1.60 -5.18
N ARG A 55 5.28 0.64 -6.07
CA ARG A 55 5.95 0.61 -7.38
C ARG A 55 5.61 1.82 -8.24
N GLU A 56 4.46 2.46 -7.99
CA GLU A 56 4.08 3.71 -8.68
C GLU A 56 4.88 4.91 -8.17
N ASP A 57 5.19 4.95 -6.87
CA ASP A 57 6.07 5.98 -6.27
C ASP A 57 7.55 5.67 -6.50
N PHE A 58 7.89 4.42 -6.86
CA PHE A 58 9.24 4.03 -7.19
C PHE A 58 9.63 4.69 -8.53
N ILE A 59 10.43 5.75 -8.44
CA ILE A 59 11.02 6.38 -9.61
C ILE A 59 12.11 5.43 -10.15
N PRO A 60 11.95 4.85 -11.34
CA PRO A 60 13.01 4.07 -11.97
C PRO A 60 14.26 4.95 -12.16
N HIS A 61 15.38 4.56 -11.56
CA HIS A 61 16.67 5.28 -11.66
C HIS A 61 17.38 5.09 -13.00
N ASN A 62 16.82 4.28 -13.90
CA ASN A 62 17.30 4.06 -15.26
C ASN A 62 16.79 5.16 -16.20
N LYS A 63 17.25 6.40 -16.01
CA LYS A 63 17.06 7.51 -16.97
C LYS A 63 18.23 7.69 -17.95
N ASN A 64 19.20 6.77 -17.98
CA ASN A 64 20.35 6.84 -18.89
C ASN A 64 20.31 5.73 -19.95
N LEU A 65 19.28 5.69 -20.78
CA LEU A 65 19.41 5.09 -22.13
C LEU A 65 19.65 6.25 -23.09
N THR A 66 20.91 6.56 -23.36
CA THR A 66 21.36 7.40 -24.47
C THR A 66 22.23 6.54 -25.36
#